data_AF-A0A7J5A736-F1
#
_entry.id   AF-A0A7J5A736-F1
#
_cell.length_a   1.000
_cell.length_b   1.000
_cell.length_c   1.000
_cell.angle_alpha   90.00
_cell.angle_beta   90.00
_cell.angle_gamma   90.00
#
_symmetry.space_group_name_H-M   'P 1'
#
loop_
_entity.id
_entity.type
_entity.pdbx_description
1 polymer ?
#
loop_
_entity_poly.entity_id
_entity_poly.type
_entity_poly.pdbx_seq_one_letter_code
_entity_poly.pdbx_strand_id
1 'polypeptide(L)'
;MKSNLLLLCSFLLFVNCNTNGVEYIPQKDEKNHIIDFELFSIILPKEFKYKKIDGIDSFVGKIENGTSSFLFDYGRYSPRSPKDKASFIKESQKSMDFMTLQKFLNKINMKPYEDEKGNVNLDEITKKIKNLKLHENNKTVVFQNDKENNCEFYYSLEFEGKEYFVAFCIPEENKKEFKYYKLYIDTIGNYKRTIALWTDKETVSTSSVNFESLNEKKTNGELFIGIRSNTEFNKEELKAIFETVVMR
;
A
#
# COMPACT_ATOMS: atom_id res chain seq x y z
N MET A 1 -39.78 66.85 14.97
CA MET A 1 -38.48 66.21 14.70
C MET A 1 -38.71 64.71 14.58
N LYS A 2 -38.63 64.17 13.36
CA LYS A 2 -38.72 62.72 13.08
C LYS A 2 -37.32 62.26 12.68
N SER A 3 -36.69 61.40 13.49
CA SER A 3 -35.48 60.68 13.07
C SER A 3 -35.89 59.35 12.48
N ASN A 4 -35.53 59.14 11.21
CA ASN A 4 -35.69 57.88 10.50
C ASN A 4 -34.67 56.86 11.00
N LEU A 5 -35.17 55.73 11.46
CA LEU A 5 -34.41 54.53 11.80
C LEU A 5 -34.04 53.83 10.48
N LEU A 6 -32.81 54.04 10.00
CA LEU A 6 -32.27 53.28 8.87
C LEU A 6 -31.78 51.92 9.39
N LEU A 7 -32.60 50.90 9.19
CA LEU A 7 -32.25 49.50 9.44
C LEU A 7 -31.29 49.06 8.32
N LEU A 8 -29.98 49.23 8.54
CA LEU A 8 -28.96 48.69 7.64
C LEU A 8 -28.95 47.17 7.84
N CYS A 9 -29.59 46.43 6.93
CA CYS A 9 -29.41 44.99 6.79
C CYS A 9 -27.92 44.72 6.55
N SER A 10 -27.22 44.35 7.62
CA SER A 10 -25.95 43.64 7.56
C SER A 10 -26.20 42.28 6.92
N PHE A 11 -26.23 42.27 5.58
CA PHE A 11 -26.03 41.09 4.78
C PHE A 11 -24.66 40.55 5.17
N LEU A 12 -24.67 39.61 6.12
CA LEU A 12 -23.57 38.73 6.46
C LEU A 12 -23.23 37.94 5.19
N LEU A 13 -22.40 38.55 4.35
CA LEU A 13 -21.58 37.87 3.37
C LEU A 13 -20.58 37.00 4.14
N PHE A 14 -21.06 35.86 4.65
CA PHE A 14 -20.22 34.71 4.93
C PHE A 14 -19.76 34.14 3.59
N VAL A 15 -18.93 34.89 2.87
CA VAL A 15 -18.02 34.30 1.90
C VAL A 15 -16.96 33.62 2.75
N ASN A 16 -17.26 32.40 3.16
CA ASN A 16 -16.32 31.53 3.83
C ASN A 16 -15.28 31.09 2.78
N CYS A 17 -14.40 32.01 2.41
CA CYS A 17 -13.15 31.70 1.72
C CYS A 17 -12.27 30.92 2.69
N ASN A 18 -12.39 29.60 2.70
CA ASN A 18 -11.30 28.72 3.09
C ASN A 18 -11.55 27.28 2.64
N THR A 19 -11.34 26.99 1.35
CA THR A 19 -11.21 25.61 0.89
C THR A 19 -9.75 25.40 0.49
N ASN A 20 -9.04 24.62 1.29
CA ASN A 20 -7.65 24.21 1.08
C ASN A 20 -7.49 23.29 -0.16
N GLY A 21 -7.97 23.69 -1.34
CA GLY A 21 -7.97 22.87 -2.56
C GLY A 21 -8.91 21.66 -2.51
N VAL A 22 -10.02 21.76 -1.75
CA VAL A 22 -11.01 20.68 -1.63
C VAL A 22 -12.43 21.20 -1.84
N GLU A 23 -13.15 20.61 -2.78
CA GLU A 23 -14.55 20.92 -3.07
C GLU A 23 -15.49 19.87 -2.45
N TYR A 24 -16.66 20.31 -1.97
CA TYR A 24 -17.69 19.43 -1.43
C TYR A 24 -18.96 19.53 -2.26
N ILE A 25 -19.35 18.44 -2.94
CA ILE A 25 -20.48 18.42 -3.87
C ILE A 25 -21.62 17.56 -3.29
N PRO A 26 -22.77 18.14 -2.92
CA PRO A 26 -23.90 17.39 -2.37
C PRO A 26 -24.42 16.30 -3.33
N GLN A 27 -24.78 15.13 -2.81
CA GLN A 27 -25.46 14.08 -3.57
C GLN A 27 -26.99 14.20 -3.50
N LYS A 28 -27.69 13.58 -4.46
CA LYS A 28 -29.17 13.61 -4.56
C LYS A 28 -29.89 13.06 -3.33
N ASP A 29 -29.26 12.16 -2.58
CA ASP A 29 -29.84 11.55 -1.38
C ASP A 29 -29.79 12.45 -0.15
N GLU A 30 -29.12 13.61 -0.26
CA GLU A 30 -28.81 14.56 0.82
C GLU A 30 -28.11 13.98 2.05
N LYS A 31 -27.71 12.71 2.04
CA LYS A 31 -26.99 12.05 3.13
C LYS A 31 -25.49 12.03 2.87
N ASN A 32 -25.12 11.95 1.59
CA ASN A 32 -23.74 11.87 1.16
C ASN A 32 -23.29 13.15 0.44
N HIS A 33 -21.99 13.31 0.31
CA HIS A 33 -21.35 14.27 -0.57
C HIS A 33 -20.16 13.64 -1.28
N ILE A 34 -19.72 14.26 -2.38
CA ILE A 34 -18.38 14.03 -2.92
C ILE A 34 -17.44 14.98 -2.20
N ILE A 35 -16.31 14.45 -1.73
CA ILE A 35 -15.14 15.24 -1.35
C ILE A 35 -14.15 15.13 -2.51
N ASP A 36 -13.91 16.24 -3.19
CA ASP A 36 -13.09 16.34 -4.38
C ASP A 36 -11.76 17.04 -4.07
N PHE A 37 -10.67 16.32 -4.30
CA PHE A 37 -9.29 16.76 -4.04
C PHE A 37 -8.54 17.15 -5.32
N GLU A 38 -9.25 17.37 -6.43
CA GLU A 38 -8.73 17.60 -7.79
C GLU A 38 -8.01 16.38 -8.42
N LEU A 39 -7.22 15.65 -7.64
CA LEU A 39 -6.46 14.46 -8.06
C LEU A 39 -7.27 13.17 -7.94
N PHE A 40 -8.16 13.13 -6.96
CA PHE A 40 -9.09 12.02 -6.73
C PHE A 40 -10.34 12.56 -6.02
N SER A 41 -11.38 11.74 -5.99
CA SER A 41 -12.59 12.05 -5.23
C SER A 41 -13.12 10.81 -4.51
N ILE A 42 -13.85 11.01 -3.42
CA ILE A 42 -14.51 9.95 -2.64
C ILE A 42 -15.92 10.40 -2.23
N ILE A 43 -16.87 9.47 -2.19
CA ILE A 43 -18.22 9.72 -1.67
C ILE A 43 -18.29 9.24 -0.23
N LEU A 44 -18.69 10.14 0.68
CA LEU A 44 -18.83 9.88 2.11
C LEU A 44 -20.08 10.54 2.69
N PRO A 45 -20.55 10.10 3.87
CA PRO A 45 -21.57 10.83 4.63
C PRO A 45 -21.16 12.28 4.91
N LYS A 46 -22.12 13.21 4.89
CA LYS A 46 -21.86 14.66 4.98
C LYS A 46 -21.12 15.12 6.24
N GLU A 47 -21.13 14.30 7.29
CA GLU A 47 -20.45 14.55 8.56
C GLU A 47 -18.92 14.46 8.41
N PHE A 48 -18.43 13.76 7.39
CA PHE A 48 -16.99 13.67 7.11
C PHE A 48 -16.45 14.99 6.57
N LYS A 49 -15.32 15.43 7.12
CA LYS A 49 -14.62 16.65 6.70
C LYS A 49 -13.14 16.37 6.50
N TYR A 50 -12.58 16.97 5.46
CA TYR A 50 -11.15 16.98 5.22
C TYR A 50 -10.42 17.84 6.26
N LYS A 51 -9.32 17.29 6.76
CA LYS A 51 -8.31 17.96 7.57
C LYS A 51 -6.95 17.73 6.92
N LYS A 52 -6.31 18.83 6.50
CA LYS A 52 -4.96 18.79 5.97
C LYS A 52 -3.98 18.33 7.04
N ILE A 53 -3.03 17.49 6.62
CA ILE A 53 -1.89 17.07 7.43
C ILE A 53 -0.63 17.51 6.66
N ASP A 54 0.37 18.01 7.37
CA ASP A 54 1.65 18.36 6.76
C ASP A 54 2.38 17.07 6.34
N GLY A 55 2.44 16.84 5.03
CA GLY A 55 3.30 15.81 4.41
C GLY A 55 4.66 16.42 4.04
N ILE A 56 5.71 15.60 4.07
CA ILE A 56 7.06 16.04 3.66
C ILE A 56 7.11 16.15 2.12
N ASP A 57 6.73 15.08 1.42
CA ASP A 57 6.86 14.95 -0.05
C ASP A 57 5.59 14.37 -0.73
N SER A 58 4.47 14.25 -0.01
CA SER A 58 3.20 13.69 -0.51
C SER A 58 2.00 14.56 -0.14
N PHE A 59 0.93 14.47 -0.94
CA PHE A 59 -0.36 15.05 -0.57
C PHE A 59 -1.05 14.12 0.43
N VAL A 60 -0.91 14.46 1.72
CA VAL A 60 -1.41 13.67 2.85
C VAL A 60 -2.61 14.36 3.49
N GLY A 61 -3.55 13.57 3.95
CA GLY A 61 -4.73 14.10 4.60
C GLY A 61 -5.49 13.12 5.45
N LYS A 62 -6.43 13.69 6.20
CA LYS A 62 -7.40 12.96 6.99
C LYS A 62 -8.80 13.38 6.61
N ILE A 63 -9.72 12.43 6.54
CA ILE A 63 -11.15 12.69 6.38
C ILE A 63 -11.85 12.09 7.60
N GLU A 64 -12.44 12.93 8.46
CA GLU A 64 -12.95 12.52 9.77
C GLU A 64 -14.36 13.07 10.06
N ASN A 65 -15.14 12.34 10.86
CA ASN A 65 -16.47 12.75 11.35
C ASN A 65 -16.55 12.78 12.90
N GLY A 66 -15.40 12.72 13.58
CA GLY A 66 -15.29 12.65 15.04
C GLY A 66 -15.19 11.23 15.62
N THR A 67 -15.83 10.23 15.00
CA THR A 67 -15.75 8.82 15.44
C THR A 67 -14.77 8.01 14.59
N SER A 68 -14.81 8.24 13.28
CA SER A 68 -14.06 7.51 12.27
C SER A 68 -13.17 8.44 11.46
N SER A 69 -12.11 7.86 10.89
CA SER A 69 -11.10 8.61 10.16
C SER A 69 -10.52 7.78 9.03
N PHE A 70 -10.59 8.32 7.81
CA PHE A 70 -9.77 7.88 6.69
C PHE A 70 -8.48 8.67 6.66
N LEU A 71 -7.36 7.99 6.53
CA LEU A 71 -6.07 8.59 6.19
C LEU A 71 -5.81 8.36 4.72
N PHE A 72 -5.28 9.36 4.02
CA PHE A 72 -4.82 9.16 2.66
C PHE A 72 -3.43 9.73 2.43
N ASP A 73 -2.73 9.10 1.51
CA ASP A 73 -1.45 9.55 0.98
C ASP A 73 -1.52 9.40 -0.55
N TYR A 74 -1.30 10.51 -1.25
CA TYR A 74 -1.09 10.52 -2.69
C TYR A 74 0.33 10.98 -3.00
N GLY A 75 1.13 10.11 -3.62
CA GLY A 75 2.52 10.39 -3.88
C GLY A 75 3.33 9.16 -4.30
N ARG A 76 4.65 9.32 -4.36
CA ARG A 76 5.58 8.26 -4.75
C ARG A 76 5.79 7.20 -3.66
N TYR A 77 5.54 7.58 -2.41
CA TYR A 77 5.81 6.77 -1.22
C TYR A 77 4.51 6.35 -0.52
N SER A 78 3.38 6.43 -1.22
CA SER A 78 2.10 6.01 -0.66
C SER A 78 2.16 4.53 -0.25
N PRO A 79 1.54 4.15 0.89
CA PRO A 79 1.53 2.77 1.34
C PRO A 79 1.04 1.82 0.25
N ARG A 80 1.77 0.72 0.05
CA ARG A 80 1.42 -0.29 -0.96
C ARG A 80 0.23 -1.13 -0.54
N SER A 81 -0.50 -1.66 -1.52
CA SER A 81 -1.57 -2.61 -1.26
C SER A 81 -1.03 -3.94 -0.73
N PRO A 82 -1.73 -4.60 0.22
CA PRO A 82 -1.47 -5.99 0.55
C PRO A 82 -1.60 -6.87 -0.70
N LYS A 83 -0.82 -7.94 -0.78
CA LYS A 83 -0.82 -8.85 -1.93
C LYS A 83 -1.48 -10.16 -1.57
N ASP A 84 -2.12 -10.79 -2.54
CA ASP A 84 -2.45 -12.21 -2.42
C ASP A 84 -1.19 -13.08 -2.56
N LYS A 85 -1.28 -14.35 -2.13
CA LYS A 85 -0.16 -15.29 -2.15
C LYS A 85 0.40 -15.49 -3.56
N ALA A 86 -0.45 -15.60 -4.58
CA ALA A 86 0.01 -15.85 -5.95
C ALA A 86 0.80 -14.66 -6.52
N SER A 87 0.28 -13.45 -6.29
CA SER A 87 0.94 -12.19 -6.65
C SER A 87 2.28 -12.01 -5.91
N PHE A 88 2.33 -12.34 -4.63
CA PHE A 88 3.57 -12.32 -3.83
C PHE A 88 4.63 -13.28 -4.42
N ILE A 89 4.26 -14.54 -4.66
CA ILE A 89 5.17 -15.55 -5.21
C ILE A 89 5.67 -15.15 -6.61
N LYS A 90 4.80 -14.61 -7.46
CA LYS A 90 5.19 -14.11 -8.80
C LYS A 90 6.21 -12.98 -8.72
N GLU A 91 6.15 -12.13 -7.70
CA GLU A 91 7.15 -11.09 -7.50
C GLU A 91 8.47 -11.64 -6.95
N SER A 92 8.39 -12.57 -5.99
CA SER A 92 9.56 -13.25 -5.44
C SER A 92 10.35 -13.99 -6.52
N GLN A 93 9.71 -14.50 -7.58
CA GLN A 93 10.41 -15.08 -8.73
C GLN A 93 11.41 -14.14 -9.42
N LYS A 94 11.28 -12.80 -9.26
CA LYS A 94 12.15 -11.83 -9.93
C LYS A 94 13.47 -11.59 -9.20
N SER A 95 13.50 -11.75 -7.89
CA SER A 95 14.67 -11.46 -7.06
C SER A 95 14.53 -12.06 -5.67
N MET A 96 15.65 -12.46 -5.07
CA MET A 96 15.68 -12.82 -3.65
C MET A 96 15.43 -11.59 -2.78
N ASP A 97 14.69 -11.77 -1.69
CA ASP A 97 14.66 -10.77 -0.62
C ASP A 97 16.01 -10.72 0.12
N PHE A 98 16.17 -9.70 0.97
CA PHE A 98 17.43 -9.48 1.70
C PHE A 98 17.82 -10.70 2.55
N MET A 99 16.86 -11.29 3.26
CA MET A 99 17.11 -12.42 4.16
C MET A 99 17.56 -13.67 3.40
N THR A 100 16.96 -13.93 2.25
CA THR A 100 17.29 -15.06 1.37
C THR A 100 18.62 -14.83 0.67
N LEU A 101 18.89 -13.59 0.23
CA LEU A 101 20.20 -13.22 -0.31
C LEU A 101 21.29 -13.46 0.74
N GLN A 102 21.08 -13.07 2.00
CA GLN A 102 22.06 -13.31 3.06
C GLN A 102 22.34 -14.81 3.28
N LYS A 103 21.31 -15.67 3.22
CA LYS A 103 21.50 -17.13 3.28
C LYS A 103 22.35 -17.63 2.11
N PHE A 104 22.16 -17.08 0.91
CA PHE A 104 23.01 -17.40 -0.24
C PHE A 104 24.46 -16.97 -0.01
N LEU A 105 24.68 -15.73 0.45
CA LEU A 105 26.03 -15.19 0.68
C LEU A 105 26.81 -16.02 1.70
N ASN A 106 26.14 -16.57 2.73
CA ASN A 106 26.75 -17.47 3.70
C ASN A 106 27.20 -18.83 3.12
N LYS A 107 26.78 -19.17 1.89
CA LYS A 107 27.16 -20.42 1.20
C LYS A 107 28.30 -20.23 0.20
N ILE A 108 28.75 -19.00 -0.04
CA ILE A 108 29.84 -18.71 -0.99
C ILE A 108 31.09 -18.17 -0.28
N ASN A 109 32.23 -18.26 -0.95
CA ASN A 109 33.44 -17.60 -0.47
C ASN A 109 33.37 -16.11 -0.83
N MET A 110 33.26 -15.26 0.19
CA MET A 110 33.11 -13.81 0.03
C MET A 110 34.45 -13.08 -0.20
N LYS A 111 35.57 -13.70 0.18
CA LYS A 111 36.91 -13.09 0.13
C LYS A 111 37.31 -12.50 -1.24
N PRO A 112 36.98 -13.11 -2.40
CA PRO A 112 37.28 -12.52 -3.71
C PRO A 112 36.53 -11.21 -4.01
N TYR A 113 35.51 -10.89 -3.22
CA TYR A 113 34.61 -9.75 -3.39
C TYR A 113 34.80 -8.67 -2.32
N GLU A 114 35.78 -8.85 -1.44
CA GLU A 114 36.14 -7.90 -0.39
C GLU A 114 37.18 -6.91 -0.92
N ASP A 115 36.97 -5.62 -0.65
CA ASP A 115 37.99 -4.59 -0.86
C ASP A 115 39.10 -4.66 0.21
N GLU A 116 40.13 -3.82 0.07
CA GLU A 116 41.25 -3.77 1.03
C GLU A 116 40.83 -3.45 2.48
N LYS A 117 39.62 -2.93 2.67
CA LYS A 117 39.04 -2.58 3.98
C LYS A 117 38.05 -3.65 4.47
N GLY A 118 37.85 -4.74 3.73
CA GLY A 118 36.90 -5.81 4.04
C GLY A 118 35.45 -5.51 3.66
N ASN A 119 35.18 -4.46 2.88
CA ASN A 119 33.82 -4.18 2.40
C ASN A 119 33.49 -5.07 1.20
N VAL A 120 32.27 -5.61 1.18
CA VAL A 120 31.79 -6.46 0.10
C VAL A 120 30.91 -5.66 -0.87
N ASN A 121 31.18 -5.78 -2.16
CA ASN A 121 30.30 -5.26 -3.20
C ASN A 121 29.20 -6.27 -3.58
N LEU A 122 28.02 -6.13 -2.96
CA LEU A 122 26.87 -7.02 -3.22
C LEU A 122 26.34 -6.94 -4.65
N ASP A 123 26.49 -5.78 -5.32
CA ASP A 123 26.04 -5.62 -6.70
C ASP A 123 26.88 -6.46 -7.66
N GLU A 124 28.18 -6.60 -7.39
CA GLU A 124 29.05 -7.45 -8.20
C GLU A 124 28.66 -8.92 -8.07
N ILE A 125 28.35 -9.37 -6.86
CA ILE A 125 27.93 -10.75 -6.58
C ILE A 125 26.59 -11.04 -7.24
N THR A 126 25.59 -10.18 -7.01
CA THR A 126 24.22 -10.41 -7.52
C THR A 126 24.14 -10.40 -9.05
N LYS A 127 24.97 -9.59 -9.73
CA LYS A 127 25.07 -9.60 -11.21
C LYS A 127 25.62 -10.91 -11.79
N LYS A 128 26.37 -11.69 -11.01
CA LYS A 128 26.91 -12.99 -11.43
C LYS A 128 25.92 -14.14 -11.22
N ILE A 129 24.82 -13.92 -10.49
CA ILE A 129 23.76 -14.92 -10.30
C ILE A 129 23.05 -15.15 -11.64
N LYS A 130 22.96 -16.42 -12.04
CA LYS A 130 22.27 -16.85 -13.26
C LYS A 130 21.18 -17.84 -12.91
N ASN A 131 20.22 -18.00 -13.83
CA ASN A 131 19.21 -19.05 -13.77
C ASN A 131 18.41 -19.09 -12.46
N LEU A 132 18.19 -17.93 -11.83
CA LEU A 132 17.40 -17.81 -10.60
C LEU A 132 15.97 -18.30 -10.86
N LYS A 133 15.55 -19.35 -10.14
CA LYS A 133 14.20 -19.92 -10.22
C LYS A 133 13.70 -20.22 -8.83
N LEU A 134 12.43 -19.88 -8.58
CA LEU A 134 11.74 -20.19 -7.34
C LEU A 134 10.91 -21.46 -7.52
N HIS A 135 11.05 -22.40 -6.60
CA HIS A 135 10.38 -23.71 -6.62
C HIS A 135 9.59 -23.94 -5.34
N GLU A 136 8.50 -24.70 -5.45
CA GLU A 136 7.81 -25.25 -4.29
C GLU A 136 8.64 -26.40 -3.67
N ASN A 137 8.72 -26.41 -2.35
CA ASN A 137 9.47 -27.42 -1.61
C ASN A 137 8.59 -28.63 -1.28
N ASN A 138 8.71 -29.69 -2.08
CA ASN A 138 7.98 -30.94 -1.88
C ASN A 138 8.71 -31.95 -0.98
N LYS A 139 9.48 -31.46 0.01
CA LYS A 139 10.24 -32.22 1.03
C LYS A 139 11.46 -33.03 0.56
N THR A 140 11.85 -32.93 -0.71
CA THR A 140 12.92 -33.77 -1.30
C THR A 140 14.29 -33.08 -1.38
N VAL A 141 14.36 -31.76 -1.18
CA VAL A 141 15.62 -31.00 -1.30
C VAL A 141 16.30 -30.90 0.07
N VAL A 142 17.45 -31.58 0.22
CA VAL A 142 18.30 -31.46 1.40
C VAL A 142 19.19 -30.24 1.24
N PHE A 143 18.88 -29.16 1.95
CA PHE A 143 19.73 -27.99 2.00
C PHE A 143 20.98 -28.29 2.85
N GLN A 144 22.15 -28.35 2.22
CA GLN A 144 23.41 -28.47 2.97
C GLN A 144 23.53 -27.32 3.97
N ASN A 145 23.74 -27.68 5.24
CA ASN A 145 23.87 -26.81 6.42
C ASN A 145 22.59 -26.14 6.97
N ASP A 146 21.42 -26.39 6.41
CA ASP A 146 20.16 -25.90 6.98
C ASP A 146 19.41 -27.06 7.64
N LYS A 147 19.68 -27.30 8.94
CA LYS A 147 18.87 -28.22 9.76
C LYS A 147 17.41 -27.78 9.68
N GLU A 148 16.54 -28.66 9.18
CA GLU A 148 15.08 -28.55 9.19
C GLU A 148 14.50 -27.22 8.68
N ASN A 149 14.74 -26.86 7.42
CA ASN A 149 14.02 -25.75 6.82
C ASN A 149 12.61 -26.20 6.38
N ASN A 150 11.60 -25.94 7.22
CA ASN A 150 10.17 -26.06 6.91
C ASN A 150 9.66 -24.97 5.95
N CYS A 151 10.54 -24.37 5.14
CA CYS A 151 10.14 -23.37 4.15
C CYS A 151 9.34 -24.02 3.02
N GLU A 152 8.24 -23.36 2.64
CA GLU A 152 7.36 -23.77 1.54
C GLU A 152 8.04 -23.69 0.17
N PHE A 153 9.11 -22.90 0.03
CA PHE A 153 9.78 -22.63 -1.23
C PHE A 153 11.29 -22.63 -1.10
N TYR A 154 11.98 -22.68 -2.25
CA TYR A 154 13.41 -22.45 -2.35
C TYR A 154 13.81 -21.91 -3.71
N TYR A 155 14.92 -21.17 -3.75
CA TYR A 155 15.56 -20.78 -5.00
C TYR A 155 16.58 -21.83 -5.44
N SER A 156 16.59 -22.15 -6.73
CA SER A 156 17.77 -22.69 -7.42
C SER A 156 18.44 -21.56 -8.18
N LEU A 157 19.77 -21.51 -8.16
CA LEU A 157 20.53 -20.53 -8.93
C LEU A 157 21.92 -21.07 -9.29
N GLU A 158 22.53 -20.48 -10.31
CA GLU A 158 23.91 -20.74 -10.69
C GLU A 158 24.79 -19.54 -10.32
N PHE A 159 25.94 -19.80 -9.70
CA PHE A 159 26.95 -18.80 -9.39
C PHE A 159 28.34 -19.41 -9.59
N GLU A 160 29.16 -18.75 -10.41
CA GLU A 160 30.52 -19.20 -10.76
C GLU A 160 30.61 -20.69 -11.19
N GLY A 161 29.64 -21.14 -11.99
CA GLY A 161 29.59 -22.51 -12.51
C GLY A 161 29.17 -23.57 -11.48
N LYS A 162 28.72 -23.15 -10.30
CA LYS A 162 28.16 -24.03 -9.26
C LYS A 162 26.68 -23.76 -9.07
N GLU A 163 25.92 -24.83 -8.83
CA GLU A 163 24.50 -24.74 -8.50
C GLU A 163 24.32 -24.57 -6.99
N TYR A 164 23.37 -23.70 -6.61
CA TYR A 164 23.02 -23.41 -5.23
C TYR A 164 21.51 -23.54 -5.02
N PHE A 165 21.17 -24.05 -3.84
CA PHE A 165 19.80 -24.13 -3.35
C PHE A 165 19.67 -23.32 -2.06
N VAL A 166 18.70 -22.41 -2.03
CA VAL A 166 18.55 -21.44 -0.93
C VAL A 166 17.10 -21.42 -0.48
N ALA A 167 16.85 -21.77 0.78
CA ALA A 167 15.50 -21.85 1.33
C ALA A 167 14.83 -20.47 1.43
N PHE A 168 13.60 -20.38 0.92
CA PHE A 168 12.77 -19.19 0.94
C PHE A 168 11.49 -19.44 1.74
N CYS A 169 11.41 -18.81 2.91
CA CYS A 169 10.22 -18.84 3.75
C CYS A 169 9.41 -17.57 3.49
N ILE A 170 8.11 -17.71 3.27
CA ILE A 170 7.21 -16.55 3.26
C ILE A 170 7.28 -15.89 4.65
N PRO A 171 7.54 -14.58 4.73
CA PRO A 171 7.53 -13.86 6.00
C PRO A 171 6.17 -13.92 6.72
N GLU A 172 6.17 -13.93 8.05
CA GLU A 172 4.95 -14.09 8.85
C GLU A 172 3.95 -12.94 8.65
N GLU A 173 4.45 -11.73 8.38
CA GLU A 173 3.65 -10.58 8.02
C GLU A 173 2.83 -10.83 6.74
N ASN A 174 3.43 -11.41 5.70
CA ASN A 174 2.72 -11.73 4.47
C ASN A 174 1.76 -12.90 4.67
N LYS A 175 2.11 -13.91 5.49
CA LYS A 175 1.17 -14.97 5.84
C LYS A 175 -0.08 -14.43 6.55
N LYS A 176 0.10 -13.46 7.46
CA LYS A 176 -1.02 -12.76 8.10
C LYS A 176 -1.86 -12.00 7.08
N GLU A 177 -1.22 -11.30 6.15
CA GLU A 177 -1.95 -10.60 5.07
C GLU A 177 -2.79 -11.57 4.25
N PHE A 178 -2.22 -12.70 3.81
CA PHE A 178 -2.96 -13.69 3.01
C PHE A 178 -4.15 -14.29 3.74
N LYS A 179 -4.03 -14.44 5.06
CA LYS A 179 -5.09 -15.01 5.90
C LYS A 179 -6.21 -14.01 6.18
N TYR A 180 -5.85 -12.74 6.40
CA TYR A 180 -6.75 -11.76 7.01
C TYR A 180 -7.15 -10.60 6.11
N TYR A 181 -6.62 -10.51 4.89
CA TYR A 181 -7.14 -9.59 3.89
C TYR A 181 -8.02 -10.30 2.88
N LYS A 182 -9.25 -9.79 2.72
CA LYS A 182 -10.06 -10.05 1.54
C LYS A 182 -9.76 -8.97 0.50
N LEU A 183 -9.17 -9.36 -0.61
CA LEU A 183 -8.76 -8.47 -1.69
C LEU A 183 -9.79 -8.47 -2.82
N TYR A 184 -10.11 -7.29 -3.33
CA TYR A 184 -10.85 -7.08 -4.57
C TYR A 184 -9.97 -6.23 -5.49
N ILE A 185 -9.68 -6.75 -6.67
CA ILE A 185 -8.74 -6.12 -7.60
C ILE A 185 -9.47 -5.91 -8.92
N ASP A 186 -9.46 -4.67 -9.39
CA ASP A 186 -9.98 -4.30 -10.70
C ASP A 186 -9.09 -3.21 -11.34
N THR A 187 -9.55 -2.65 -12.45
CA THR A 187 -8.83 -1.62 -13.20
C THR A 187 -9.79 -0.47 -13.48
N ILE A 188 -9.36 0.76 -13.16
CA ILE A 188 -10.10 1.99 -13.44
C ILE A 188 -9.18 2.91 -14.24
N GLY A 189 -9.51 3.14 -15.50
CA GLY A 189 -8.66 3.89 -16.42
C GLY A 189 -7.27 3.26 -16.52
N ASN A 190 -6.23 4.03 -16.21
CA ASN A 190 -4.82 3.61 -16.25
C ASN A 190 -4.29 3.11 -14.89
N TYR A 191 -5.17 2.80 -13.94
CA TYR A 191 -4.80 2.39 -12.60
C TYR A 191 -5.33 1.00 -12.27
N LYS A 192 -4.48 0.18 -11.65
CA LYS A 192 -4.92 -0.99 -10.90
C LYS A 192 -5.47 -0.49 -9.57
N ARG A 193 -6.71 -0.85 -9.24
CA ARG A 193 -7.30 -0.60 -7.94
C ARG A 193 -7.33 -1.88 -7.12
N THR A 194 -6.84 -1.80 -5.88
CA THR A 194 -6.91 -2.89 -4.90
C THR A 194 -7.70 -2.40 -3.70
N ILE A 195 -8.85 -3.00 -3.43
CA ILE A 195 -9.59 -2.83 -2.18
C ILE A 195 -9.20 -3.97 -1.25
N ALA A 196 -8.59 -3.65 -0.12
CA ALA A 196 -8.15 -4.59 0.89
C ALA A 196 -8.98 -4.44 2.17
N LEU A 197 -9.80 -5.44 2.48
CA LEU A 197 -10.62 -5.45 3.70
C LEU A 197 -10.01 -6.38 4.72
N TRP A 198 -9.62 -5.83 5.88
CA TRP A 198 -9.12 -6.63 7.00
C TRP A 198 -10.27 -7.39 7.66
N THR A 199 -10.13 -8.70 7.85
CA THR A 199 -11.19 -9.59 8.34
C THR A 199 -10.94 -10.15 9.73
N ASP A 200 -9.73 -10.00 10.29
CA ASP A 200 -9.48 -10.45 11.67
C ASP A 200 -10.21 -9.55 12.67
N LYS A 201 -10.83 -10.19 13.66
CA LYS A 201 -11.59 -9.55 14.73
C LYS A 201 -10.74 -9.33 15.99
N GLU A 202 -9.67 -10.11 16.15
CA GLU A 202 -8.84 -10.06 17.35
C GLU A 202 -7.78 -8.96 17.27
N THR A 203 -7.24 -8.73 16.08
CA THR A 203 -6.20 -7.71 15.86
C THR A 203 -6.69 -6.58 14.97
N VAL A 204 -6.23 -5.37 15.30
CA VAL A 204 -6.54 -4.17 14.52
C VAL A 204 -5.49 -4.02 13.42
N SER A 205 -5.96 -3.83 12.19
CA SER A 205 -5.14 -3.45 11.04
C SER A 205 -5.86 -2.38 10.23
N THR A 206 -5.38 -2.08 9.03
CA THR A 206 -5.96 -1.08 8.14
C THR A 206 -6.70 -1.76 7.00
N SER A 207 -7.95 -1.39 6.77
CA SER A 207 -8.62 -1.67 5.49
C SER A 207 -8.37 -0.49 4.56
N SER A 208 -8.13 -0.73 3.28
CA SER A 208 -7.73 0.32 2.35
C SER A 208 -8.27 0.14 0.95
N VAL A 209 -8.22 1.23 0.18
CA VAL A 209 -8.20 1.21 -1.26
C VAL A 209 -6.91 1.84 -1.74
N ASN A 210 -6.28 1.19 -2.71
CA ASN A 210 -5.02 1.58 -3.30
C ASN A 210 -5.19 1.71 -4.81
N PHE A 211 -4.54 2.72 -5.40
CA PHE A 211 -4.41 2.86 -6.85
C PHE A 211 -2.93 2.85 -7.22
N GLU A 212 -2.55 1.90 -8.07
CA GLU A 212 -1.21 1.74 -8.59
C GLU A 212 -1.24 1.99 -10.10
N SER A 213 -0.39 2.88 -10.61
CA SER A 213 -0.31 3.18 -12.05
C SER A 213 0.10 1.94 -12.84
N LEU A 214 -0.61 1.66 -13.94
CA LEU A 214 -0.24 0.61 -14.88
C LEU A 214 0.93 1.00 -15.79
N ASN A 215 1.24 2.30 -15.90
CA ASN A 215 2.35 2.80 -16.71
C ASN A 215 3.65 2.77 -15.90
N GLU A 216 4.70 2.12 -16.44
CA GLU A 216 5.94 1.75 -15.74
C GLU A 216 6.76 2.91 -15.13
N LYS A 217 6.42 4.17 -15.44
CA LYS A 217 7.01 5.32 -14.74
C LYS A 217 6.31 5.51 -13.40
N LYS A 218 6.82 4.82 -12.37
CA LYS A 218 6.51 4.97 -10.93
C LYS A 218 6.70 6.39 -10.36
N THR A 219 6.84 7.40 -11.21
CA THR A 219 7.25 8.72 -10.78
C THR A 219 6.10 9.56 -10.25
N ASN A 220 4.83 9.30 -10.60
CA ASN A 220 3.69 10.08 -10.07
C ASN A 220 2.39 9.24 -10.00
N GLY A 221 1.65 9.38 -8.90
CA GLY A 221 0.21 9.06 -8.86
C GLY A 221 -0.22 7.74 -8.22
N GLU A 222 0.50 7.23 -7.21
CA GLU A 222 -0.07 6.18 -6.34
C GLU A 222 -0.96 6.84 -5.29
N LEU A 223 -2.12 6.24 -5.04
CA LEU A 223 -3.05 6.67 -3.98
C LEU A 223 -3.22 5.53 -2.99
N PHE A 224 -3.20 5.88 -1.71
CA PHE A 224 -3.69 5.05 -0.62
C PHE A 224 -4.76 5.82 0.13
N ILE A 225 -5.89 5.18 0.41
CA ILE A 225 -6.87 5.63 1.40
C ILE A 225 -7.14 4.47 2.35
N GLY A 226 -6.92 4.67 3.65
CA GLY A 226 -7.04 3.63 4.66
C GLY A 226 -7.81 4.05 5.90
N ILE A 227 -8.46 3.10 6.54
CA ILE A 227 -9.18 3.24 7.81
C ILE A 227 -8.85 2.06 8.72
N ARG A 228 -8.79 2.29 10.04
CA ARG A 228 -8.58 1.21 11.01
C ARG A 228 -9.75 0.23 10.97
N SER A 229 -9.48 -1.06 11.10
CA SER A 229 -10.45 -2.13 10.87
C SER A 229 -11.56 -2.25 11.91
N ASN A 230 -11.41 -1.59 13.06
CA ASN A 230 -12.30 -1.60 14.21
C ASN A 230 -13.21 -0.34 14.29
N THR A 231 -13.37 0.38 13.19
CA THR A 231 -14.30 1.52 13.10
C THR A 231 -15.76 1.07 13.00
N GLU A 232 -16.68 2.04 13.03
CA GLU A 232 -18.14 1.80 13.01
C GLU A 232 -18.64 1.16 11.70
N PHE A 233 -17.89 1.29 10.61
CA PHE A 233 -18.26 0.70 9.33
C PHE A 233 -18.17 -0.82 9.34
N ASN A 234 -19.25 -1.48 8.90
CA ASN A 234 -19.15 -2.88 8.51
C ASN A 234 -18.38 -3.03 7.19
N LYS A 235 -18.06 -4.28 6.80
CA LYS A 235 -17.16 -4.53 5.66
C LYS A 235 -17.82 -4.20 4.32
N GLU A 236 -19.13 -4.40 4.22
CA GLU A 236 -19.94 -4.10 3.05
C GLU A 236 -20.04 -2.59 2.82
N GLU A 237 -20.31 -1.82 3.88
CA GLU A 237 -20.31 -0.35 3.87
C GLU A 237 -18.94 0.18 3.48
N LEU A 238 -17.89 -0.33 4.11
CA LEU A 238 -16.53 0.12 3.82
C LEU A 238 -16.11 -0.20 2.39
N LYS A 239 -16.48 -1.37 1.88
CA LYS A 239 -16.28 -1.74 0.48
C LYS A 239 -17.01 -0.75 -0.44
N ALA A 240 -18.27 -0.44 -0.16
CA ALA A 240 -19.07 0.48 -0.97
C ALA A 240 -18.42 1.88 -1.00
N ILE A 241 -17.93 2.39 0.14
CA ILE A 241 -17.18 3.65 0.22
C ILE A 241 -15.92 3.59 -0.66
N PHE A 242 -15.11 2.54 -0.52
CA PHE A 242 -13.88 2.36 -1.30
C PHE A 242 -14.14 2.21 -2.80
N GLU A 243 -15.28 1.63 -3.19
CA GLU A 243 -15.70 1.53 -4.58
C GLU A 243 -16.03 2.89 -5.22
N THR A 244 -16.37 3.90 -4.40
CA THR A 244 -16.66 5.26 -4.87
C THR A 244 -15.41 6.10 -5.16
N VAL A 245 -14.23 5.61 -4.78
CA VAL A 245 -12.98 6.36 -5.01
C VAL A 245 -12.65 6.34 -6.50
N VAL A 246 -12.40 7.51 -7.06
CA VAL A 246 -12.09 7.71 -8.48
C VAL A 246 -10.85 8.59 -8.61
N MET A 247 -9.91 8.18 -9.46
CA MET A 247 -8.73 8.94 -9.86
C MET A 247 -9.08 9.89 -11.03
N ARG A 248 -8.43 11.05 -11.10
CA ARG A 248 -8.59 12.02 -12.19
C ARG A 248 -7.34 12.14 -13.06
#